data_AF-A0A250KXR2-F1
#
_entry.id   AF-A0A250KXR2-F1
#
_cell.length_a   1.000
_cell.length_b   1.000
_cell.length_c   1.000
_cell.angle_alpha   90.00
_cell.angle_beta   90.00
_cell.angle_gamma   90.00
#
_symmetry.space_group_name_H-M   'P 1'
#
loop_
_entity.id
_entity.type
_entity.pdbx_description
1 polymer ?
#
loop_
_entity_poly.entity_id
_entity_poly.type
_entity_poly.pdbx_seq_one_letter_code
_entity_poly.pdbx_strand_id
1 'polypeptide(L)'
;MSLAVTRIPSPKVAWTILFAAAVLFVSAPDALEKSAKTGELQLDYQDFDQRPGSGWRKIAEQGNPLEAAELIDRYEREAEKLAEWQRVNLRFHAGQLYAAAERNDAALAHFRSALYNEEPAESPIKWNAYVRATIAFLERDRKKLADFREEIAKGPTLQGTVPNLDVVDRLIACFDQPYSIAYRGNSPKC
;
A
#
# COMPACT_ATOMS: atom_id res chain seq x y z
N MET A 1 -58.24 61.50 -18.68
CA MET A 1 -58.09 60.03 -18.65
C MET A 1 -56.61 59.74 -18.39
N SER A 2 -56.31 59.18 -17.22
CA SER A 2 -54.95 58.90 -16.73
C SER A 2 -54.25 57.83 -17.57
N LEU A 3 -53.00 58.06 -17.94
CA LEU A 3 -52.08 57.02 -18.39
C LEU A 3 -51.02 56.81 -17.31
N ALA A 4 -51.01 55.60 -16.76
CA ALA A 4 -50.14 55.17 -15.68
C ALA A 4 -48.70 54.98 -16.17
N VAL A 5 -47.75 55.51 -15.40
CA VAL A 5 -46.32 55.24 -15.56
C VAL A 5 -46.01 53.90 -14.88
N THR A 6 -45.65 52.90 -15.66
CA THR A 6 -45.12 51.63 -15.16
C THR A 6 -43.60 51.72 -15.00
N ARG A 7 -43.12 51.62 -13.74
CA ARG A 7 -41.69 51.48 -13.40
C ARG A 7 -41.21 50.07 -13.77
N ILE A 8 -40.10 49.98 -14.50
CA ILE A 8 -39.35 48.74 -14.74
C ILE A 8 -38.41 48.50 -13.53
N PRO A 9 -38.38 47.30 -12.91
CA PRO A 9 -37.38 46.99 -11.90
C PRO A 9 -36.04 46.59 -12.54
N SER A 10 -34.95 47.09 -11.97
CA SER A 10 -33.56 46.77 -12.35
C SER A 10 -33.15 45.36 -11.88
N PRO A 11 -32.33 44.63 -12.66
CA PRO A 11 -31.82 43.33 -12.23
C PRO A 11 -30.72 43.53 -11.19
N LYS A 12 -30.88 42.85 -10.04
CA LYS A 12 -29.83 42.72 -9.02
C LYS A 12 -28.74 41.81 -9.59
N VAL A 13 -27.56 42.37 -9.87
CA VAL A 13 -26.37 41.60 -10.26
C VAL A 13 -25.91 40.82 -9.03
N ALA A 14 -26.14 39.52 -9.00
CA ALA A 14 -25.57 38.62 -8.00
C ALA A 14 -24.08 38.46 -8.30
N TRP A 15 -23.22 38.98 -7.42
CA TRP A 15 -21.79 38.68 -7.44
C TRP A 15 -21.57 37.28 -6.86
N THR A 16 -21.36 36.30 -7.72
CA THR A 16 -20.88 34.98 -7.32
C THR A 16 -19.37 35.07 -7.10
N ILE A 17 -18.94 35.11 -5.84
CA ILE A 17 -17.52 34.98 -5.49
C ILE A 17 -17.13 33.51 -5.69
N LEU A 18 -16.41 33.21 -6.77
CA LEU A 18 -15.72 31.94 -6.94
C LEU A 18 -14.51 31.92 -5.98
N PHE A 19 -14.60 31.13 -4.91
CA PHE A 19 -13.42 30.71 -4.15
C PHE A 19 -12.68 29.67 -4.98
N ALA A 20 -11.57 30.07 -5.62
CA ALA A 20 -10.60 29.12 -6.14
C ALA A 20 -9.92 28.45 -4.94
N ALA A 21 -10.33 27.22 -4.63
CA ALA A 21 -9.59 26.38 -3.70
C ALA A 21 -8.24 26.04 -4.34
N ALA A 22 -7.17 26.70 -3.88
CA ALA A 22 -5.81 26.32 -4.24
C ALA A 22 -5.51 24.95 -3.61
N VAL A 23 -5.62 23.89 -4.42
CA VAL A 23 -5.14 22.58 -4.04
C VAL A 23 -3.61 22.63 -4.11
N LEU A 24 -2.97 22.78 -2.95
CA LEU A 24 -1.52 22.62 -2.83
C LEU A 24 -1.19 21.14 -3.06
N PHE A 25 -0.67 20.82 -4.25
CA PHE A 25 -0.02 19.54 -4.50
C PHE A 25 1.31 19.54 -3.72
N VAL A 26 1.33 18.88 -2.57
CA VAL A 26 2.61 18.44 -1.98
C VAL A 26 3.18 17.40 -2.93
N SER A 27 4.27 17.76 -3.59
CA SER A 27 4.97 16.91 -4.54
C SER A 27 5.87 15.91 -3.79
N ALA A 28 5.89 14.66 -4.25
CA ALA A 28 6.75 13.56 -3.77
C ALA A 28 8.28 13.84 -3.61
N PRO A 29 8.91 14.80 -4.33
CA PRO A 29 10.36 15.03 -4.21
C PRO A 29 10.84 15.41 -2.81
N ASP A 30 10.06 16.20 -2.06
CA ASP A 30 10.50 16.74 -0.76
C ASP A 30 10.66 15.65 0.32
N ALA A 31 9.83 14.63 0.24
CA ALA A 31 9.78 13.52 1.19
C ALA A 31 10.94 12.54 0.96
N LEU A 32 11.19 12.18 -0.30
CA LEU A 32 12.35 11.36 -0.69
C LEU A 32 13.69 12.06 -0.45
N GLU A 33 13.76 13.39 -0.63
CA GLU A 33 14.92 14.18 -0.24
C GLU A 33 15.15 14.18 1.28
N LYS A 34 14.08 14.29 2.06
CA LYS A 34 14.16 14.25 3.53
C LYS A 34 14.71 12.92 4.02
N SER A 35 14.26 11.79 3.47
CA SER A 35 14.79 10.47 3.84
C SER A 35 16.29 10.31 3.54
N ALA A 36 16.74 10.81 2.38
CA ALA A 36 18.17 10.84 2.05
C ALA A 36 18.96 11.71 3.03
N LYS A 37 18.40 12.83 3.48
CA LYS A 37 19.01 13.68 4.52
C LYS A 37 19.06 13.01 5.89
N THR A 38 18.12 12.11 6.21
CA THR A 38 18.09 11.38 7.49
C THR A 38 18.93 10.10 7.51
N GLY A 39 19.57 9.74 6.39
CA GLY A 39 20.50 8.60 6.33
C GLY A 39 19.84 7.22 6.22
N GLU A 40 18.52 7.14 6.01
CA GLU A 40 17.81 5.84 5.96
C GLU A 40 18.33 4.96 4.80
N LEU A 41 18.76 5.57 3.69
CA LEU A 41 19.33 4.87 2.53
C LEU A 41 20.73 4.28 2.79
N GLN A 42 21.41 4.71 3.86
CA GLN A 42 22.74 4.22 4.23
C GLN A 42 22.68 3.02 5.17
N LEU A 43 21.48 2.66 5.64
CA LEU A 43 21.28 1.51 6.51
C LEU A 43 21.56 0.21 5.75
N ASP A 44 22.05 -0.79 6.46
CA ASP A 44 22.06 -2.15 5.92
C ASP A 44 20.62 -2.67 5.77
N TYR A 45 20.46 -3.81 5.06
CA TYR A 45 19.13 -4.36 4.79
C TYR A 45 18.36 -4.66 6.07
N GLN A 46 19.02 -5.15 7.13
CA GLN A 46 18.35 -5.53 8.36
C GLN A 46 17.78 -4.29 9.06
N ASP A 47 18.54 -3.21 9.08
CA ASP A 47 18.20 -1.96 9.73
C ASP A 47 17.19 -1.15 8.92
N PHE A 48 17.26 -1.26 7.59
CA PHE A 48 16.33 -0.63 6.67
C PHE A 48 14.98 -1.35 6.61
N ASP A 49 14.99 -2.68 6.43
CA ASP A 49 13.81 -3.46 6.04
C ASP A 49 13.28 -4.40 7.12
N GLN A 50 13.94 -4.59 8.27
CA GLN A 50 13.46 -5.54 9.28
C GLN A 50 13.27 -4.92 10.66
N ARG A 51 14.06 -3.89 11.02
CA ARG A 51 13.99 -3.25 12.33
C ARG A 51 12.75 -2.34 12.47
N PRO A 52 11.89 -2.54 13.49
CA PRO A 52 10.80 -1.61 13.83
C PRO A 52 11.32 -0.20 14.17
N GLY A 53 10.56 0.85 13.83
CA GLY A 53 10.97 2.24 14.10
C GLY A 53 12.21 2.72 13.35
N SER A 54 12.66 1.99 12.34
CA SER A 54 13.84 2.29 11.50
C SER A 54 13.49 2.19 10.02
N GLY A 55 14.31 2.77 9.15
CA GLY A 55 14.13 2.68 7.70
C GLY A 55 12.75 3.15 7.25
N TRP A 56 12.15 2.38 6.34
CA TRP A 56 10.81 2.68 5.83
C TRP A 56 9.71 2.50 6.88
N ARG A 57 9.90 1.64 7.89
CA ARG A 57 8.87 1.39 8.93
C ARG A 57 8.59 2.64 9.75
N LYS A 58 9.63 3.37 10.12
CA LYS A 58 9.52 4.66 10.83
C LYS A 58 8.57 5.63 10.11
N ILE A 59 8.65 5.70 8.79
CA ILE A 59 7.81 6.58 7.95
C ILE A 59 6.38 6.02 7.84
N ALA A 60 6.24 4.71 7.62
CA ALA A 60 4.93 4.06 7.54
C ALA A 60 4.15 4.13 8.86
N GLU A 61 4.82 3.99 10.00
CA GLU A 61 4.28 4.11 11.36
C GLU A 61 3.77 5.54 11.65
N GLN A 62 4.34 6.56 11.00
CA GLN A 62 3.87 7.94 11.05
C GLN A 62 2.65 8.20 10.15
N GLY A 63 2.13 7.18 9.48
CA GLY A 63 0.95 7.30 8.61
C GLY A 63 1.26 7.71 7.17
N ASN A 64 2.51 7.58 6.73
CA ASN A 64 2.95 7.96 5.37
C ASN A 64 3.33 6.73 4.52
N PRO A 65 2.37 5.84 4.17
CA PRO A 65 2.68 4.60 3.47
C PRO A 65 3.25 4.82 2.07
N LEU A 66 2.80 5.83 1.34
CA LEU A 66 3.32 6.11 -0.02
C LEU A 66 4.81 6.50 0.02
N GLU A 67 5.18 7.42 0.90
CA GLU A 67 6.58 7.84 1.09
C GLU A 67 7.47 6.66 1.50
N ALA A 68 6.97 5.80 2.40
CA ALA A 68 7.68 4.60 2.79
C ALA A 68 7.88 3.61 1.61
N ALA A 69 6.87 3.46 0.74
CA ALA A 69 6.97 2.60 -0.45
C ALA A 69 8.01 3.13 -1.44
N GLU A 70 7.96 4.43 -1.73
CA GLU A 70 8.92 5.09 -2.64
C GLU A 70 10.36 5.03 -2.09
N LEU A 71 10.51 5.07 -0.76
CA LEU A 71 11.80 4.87 -0.10
C LEU A 71 12.33 3.45 -0.30
N ILE A 72 11.49 2.42 -0.22
CA ILE A 72 11.89 1.04 -0.53
C ILE A 72 12.35 0.92 -1.99
N ASP A 73 11.58 1.47 -2.92
CA ASP A 73 11.93 1.46 -4.34
C ASP A 73 13.30 2.11 -4.60
N ARG A 74 13.59 3.19 -3.89
CA ARG A 74 14.89 3.86 -3.96
C ARG A 74 16.00 3.03 -3.34
N TYR A 75 15.77 2.46 -2.17
CA TYR A 75 16.74 1.60 -1.49
C TYR A 75 17.12 0.39 -2.34
N GLU A 76 16.14 -0.31 -2.94
CA GLU A 76 16.40 -1.47 -3.79
C GLU A 76 17.28 -1.12 -5.01
N ARG A 77 17.11 0.08 -5.58
CA ARG A 77 17.90 0.58 -6.72
C ARG A 77 19.32 0.99 -6.34
N GLU A 78 19.50 1.59 -5.16
CA GLU A 78 20.77 2.18 -4.73
C GLU A 78 21.65 1.21 -3.94
N ALA A 79 21.06 0.20 -3.29
CA ALA A 79 21.81 -0.78 -2.52
C ALA A 79 22.71 -1.65 -3.42
N GLU A 80 24.01 -1.59 -3.18
CA GLU A 80 25.02 -2.27 -4.01
C GLU A 80 24.92 -3.80 -3.98
N LYS A 81 24.51 -4.38 -2.84
CA LYS A 81 24.52 -5.83 -2.60
C LYS A 81 23.27 -6.27 -1.84
N LEU A 82 22.25 -6.66 -2.59
CA LEU A 82 21.07 -7.34 -2.06
C LEU A 82 21.01 -8.77 -2.60
N ALA A 83 20.86 -9.74 -1.70
CA ALA A 83 20.48 -11.10 -2.05
C ALA A 83 19.08 -11.13 -2.68
N GLU A 84 18.78 -12.17 -3.45
CA GLU A 84 17.48 -12.30 -4.11
C GLU A 84 16.31 -12.26 -3.13
N TRP A 85 16.40 -13.00 -2.03
CA TRP A 85 15.37 -13.03 -0.99
C TRP A 85 15.13 -11.66 -0.34
N GLN A 86 16.17 -10.82 -0.25
CA GLN A 86 16.05 -9.45 0.25
C GLN A 86 15.28 -8.58 -0.74
N ARG A 87 15.55 -8.70 -2.04
CA ARG A 87 14.81 -7.97 -3.09
C ARG A 87 13.35 -8.40 -3.13
N VAL A 88 13.09 -9.70 -3.03
CA VAL A 88 11.74 -10.26 -2.98
C VAL A 88 10.95 -9.71 -1.79
N ASN A 89 11.56 -9.67 -0.59
CA ASN A 89 10.93 -9.09 0.59
C ASN A 89 10.68 -7.58 0.46
N LEU A 90 11.67 -6.81 -0.03
CA LEU A 90 11.53 -5.37 -0.26
C LEU A 90 10.35 -5.09 -1.20
N ARG A 91 10.27 -5.78 -2.34
CA ARG A 91 9.17 -5.62 -3.30
C ARG A 91 7.83 -5.99 -2.70
N PHE A 92 7.77 -7.03 -1.89
CA PHE A 92 6.54 -7.38 -1.18
C PHE A 92 6.12 -6.25 -0.23
N HIS A 93 7.02 -5.75 0.62
CA HIS A 93 6.73 -4.62 1.52
C HIS A 93 6.33 -3.35 0.77
N ALA A 94 7.01 -3.01 -0.33
CA ALA A 94 6.62 -1.90 -1.20
C ALA A 94 5.20 -2.10 -1.73
N GLY A 95 4.87 -3.31 -2.21
CA GLY A 95 3.53 -3.68 -2.65
C GLY A 95 2.47 -3.46 -1.57
N GLN A 96 2.73 -3.87 -0.33
CA GLN A 96 1.81 -3.65 0.79
C GLN A 96 1.59 -2.17 1.09
N LEU A 97 2.65 -1.36 1.01
CA LEU A 97 2.58 0.07 1.29
C LEU A 97 1.88 0.84 0.16
N TYR A 98 2.15 0.51 -1.10
CA TYR A 98 1.40 1.05 -2.23
C TYR A 98 -0.08 0.67 -2.16
N ALA A 99 -0.40 -0.57 -1.79
CA ALA A 99 -1.78 -1.00 -1.58
C ALA A 99 -2.45 -0.25 -0.41
N ALA A 100 -1.72 -0.02 0.67
CA ALA A 100 -2.20 0.77 1.81
C ALA A 100 -2.41 2.25 1.45
N ALA A 101 -1.68 2.77 0.46
CA ALA A 101 -1.86 4.09 -0.14
C ALA A 101 -2.86 4.09 -1.33
N GLU A 102 -3.59 2.99 -1.55
CA GLU A 102 -4.57 2.81 -2.62
C GLU A 102 -4.00 3.00 -4.04
N ARG A 103 -2.69 2.77 -4.22
CA ARG A 103 -2.00 2.75 -5.51
C ARG A 103 -1.93 1.33 -6.05
N ASN A 104 -3.09 0.76 -6.38
CA ASN A 104 -3.22 -0.67 -6.68
C ASN A 104 -2.40 -1.12 -7.89
N ASP A 105 -2.24 -0.31 -8.95
CA ASP A 105 -1.43 -0.70 -10.10
C ASP A 105 0.05 -0.86 -9.73
N ALA A 106 0.60 0.08 -8.95
CA ALA A 106 1.95 -0.01 -8.42
C ALA A 106 2.10 -1.19 -7.45
N ALA A 107 1.12 -1.38 -6.58
CA ALA A 107 1.10 -2.51 -5.65
C ALA A 107 1.14 -3.85 -6.38
N LEU A 108 0.30 -4.02 -7.40
CA LEU A 108 0.23 -5.24 -8.20
C LEU A 108 1.54 -5.49 -8.97
N ALA A 109 2.16 -4.45 -9.52
CA ALA A 109 3.47 -4.59 -10.17
C ALA A 109 4.54 -5.11 -9.19
N HIS A 110 4.55 -4.57 -7.97
CA HIS A 110 5.46 -4.97 -6.90
C HIS A 110 5.20 -6.38 -6.37
N PHE A 111 3.94 -6.76 -6.16
CA PHE A 111 3.64 -8.13 -5.75
C PHE A 111 4.02 -9.14 -6.83
N ARG A 112 3.80 -8.82 -8.12
CA ARG A 112 4.22 -9.70 -9.22
C ARG A 112 5.75 -9.85 -9.28
N SER A 113 6.50 -8.78 -9.01
CA SER A 113 7.98 -8.83 -8.98
C SER A 113 8.56 -9.45 -7.70
N ALA A 114 7.71 -9.68 -6.68
CA ALA A 114 8.03 -10.41 -5.46
C ALA A 114 7.75 -11.93 -5.55
N LEU A 115 7.27 -12.43 -6.69
CA LEU A 115 7.13 -13.88 -6.90
C LEU A 115 8.49 -14.50 -7.23
N TYR A 116 8.78 -15.65 -6.63
CA TYR A 116 9.85 -16.51 -7.13
C TYR A 116 9.38 -17.23 -8.40
N ASN A 117 10.24 -17.32 -9.41
CA ASN A 117 10.00 -18.19 -10.56
C ASN A 117 9.91 -19.65 -10.12
N GLU A 118 10.86 -20.06 -9.26
CA GLU A 118 10.87 -21.35 -8.57
C GLU A 118 11.00 -21.07 -7.07
N GLU A 119 9.94 -21.33 -6.32
CA GLU A 119 9.96 -21.15 -4.87
C GLU A 119 10.98 -22.11 -4.23
N PRO A 120 11.87 -21.62 -3.34
CA PRO A 120 12.83 -22.48 -2.66
C PRO A 120 12.14 -23.64 -1.92
N ALA A 121 12.62 -24.87 -2.12
CA ALA A 121 12.02 -26.06 -1.51
C ALA A 121 11.95 -25.99 0.03
N GLU A 122 12.95 -25.37 0.65
CA GLU A 122 13.07 -25.17 2.10
C GLU A 122 12.40 -23.88 2.58
N SER A 123 11.53 -23.26 1.78
CA SER A 123 10.81 -22.06 2.19
C SER A 123 9.98 -22.36 3.45
N PRO A 124 10.13 -21.56 4.52
CA PRO A 124 9.42 -21.78 5.78
C PRO A 124 7.92 -21.46 5.66
N ILE A 125 7.49 -20.94 4.52
CA ILE A 125 6.10 -20.60 4.20
C ILE A 125 5.78 -20.91 2.74
N LYS A 126 4.49 -20.94 2.37
CA LYS A 126 4.04 -20.92 0.97
C LYS A 126 4.05 -19.49 0.42
N TRP A 127 5.24 -18.97 0.12
CA TRP A 127 5.47 -17.56 -0.20
C TRP A 127 4.68 -17.12 -1.45
N ASN A 128 4.84 -17.81 -2.57
CA ASN A 128 4.16 -17.51 -3.82
C ASN A 128 2.64 -17.58 -3.67
N ALA A 129 2.12 -18.55 -2.91
CA ALA A 129 0.69 -18.62 -2.62
C ALA A 129 0.21 -17.40 -1.82
N TYR A 130 0.98 -16.96 -0.82
CA TYR A 130 0.68 -15.76 -0.04
C TYR A 130 0.71 -14.47 -0.88
N VAL A 131 1.72 -14.32 -1.75
CA VAL A 131 1.79 -13.19 -2.68
C VAL A 131 0.61 -13.19 -3.64
N ARG A 132 0.26 -14.34 -4.22
CA ARG A 132 -0.87 -14.47 -5.15
C ARG A 132 -2.23 -14.28 -4.47
N ALA A 133 -2.39 -14.69 -3.22
CA ALA A 133 -3.57 -14.36 -2.41
C ALA A 133 -3.73 -12.84 -2.27
N THR A 134 -2.64 -12.13 -1.97
CA THR A 134 -2.65 -10.67 -1.86
C THR A 134 -2.99 -9.99 -3.19
N ILE A 135 -2.43 -10.48 -4.30
CA ILE A 135 -2.79 -10.03 -5.66
C ILE A 135 -4.29 -10.26 -5.92
N ALA A 136 -4.82 -11.45 -5.62
CA ALA A 136 -6.23 -11.77 -5.84
C ALA A 136 -7.18 -10.87 -5.04
N PHE A 137 -6.81 -10.49 -3.81
CA PHE A 137 -7.56 -9.50 -3.04
C PHE A 137 -7.62 -8.14 -3.76
N LEU A 138 -6.49 -7.63 -4.23
CA LEU A 138 -6.43 -6.35 -4.95
C LEU A 138 -7.12 -6.38 -6.31
N GLU A 139 -7.05 -7.50 -7.02
CA GLU A 139 -7.77 -7.75 -8.28
C GLU A 139 -9.27 -8.02 -8.07
N ARG A 140 -9.74 -8.04 -6.81
CA ARG A 140 -11.15 -8.33 -6.46
C ARG A 140 -11.60 -9.72 -6.91
N ASP A 141 -10.68 -10.69 -6.92
CA ASP A 141 -10.92 -12.08 -7.30
C ASP A 141 -11.10 -12.97 -6.05
N ARG A 142 -12.34 -13.01 -5.53
CA ARG A 142 -12.68 -13.77 -4.31
C ARG A 142 -12.39 -15.26 -4.47
N LYS A 143 -12.58 -15.81 -5.67
CA LYS A 143 -12.37 -17.24 -5.92
C LYS A 143 -10.89 -17.58 -5.83
N LYS A 144 -10.02 -16.85 -6.53
CA LYS A 144 -8.57 -17.09 -6.43
C LYS A 144 -8.04 -16.84 -5.03
N LEU A 145 -8.55 -15.82 -4.34
CA LEU A 145 -8.19 -15.56 -2.95
C LEU A 145 -8.46 -16.79 -2.06
N ALA A 146 -9.64 -17.40 -2.20
CA ALA A 146 -9.97 -18.63 -1.48
C ALA A 146 -9.12 -19.83 -1.91
N ASP A 147 -8.85 -20.00 -3.21
CA ASP A 147 -7.99 -21.09 -3.70
C ASP A 147 -6.56 -21.00 -3.11
N PHE A 148 -5.96 -19.79 -3.09
CA PHE A 148 -4.62 -19.59 -2.53
C PHE A 148 -4.59 -19.71 -1.00
N ARG A 149 -5.68 -19.34 -0.32
CA ARG A 149 -5.82 -19.60 1.12
C ARG A 149 -5.72 -21.09 1.44
N GLU A 150 -6.39 -21.94 0.65
CA GLU A 150 -6.30 -23.40 0.78
C GLU A 150 -4.91 -23.96 0.43
N GLU A 151 -4.17 -23.30 -0.46
CA GLU A 151 -2.77 -23.65 -0.74
C GLU A 151 -1.86 -23.31 0.45
N ILE A 152 -2.03 -22.13 1.05
CA ILE A 152 -1.29 -21.71 2.25
C ILE A 152 -1.56 -22.65 3.41
N ALA A 153 -2.82 -23.06 3.63
CA ALA A 153 -3.22 -23.98 4.70
C ALA A 153 -2.52 -25.35 4.66
N LYS A 154 -1.98 -25.76 3.49
CA LYS A 154 -1.19 -26.99 3.32
C LYS A 154 0.31 -26.79 3.60
N GLY A 155 0.72 -25.57 3.93
CA GLY A 155 2.10 -25.20 4.24
C GLY A 155 2.61 -25.74 5.57
N PRO A 156 3.91 -25.59 5.84
CA PRO A 156 4.50 -25.98 7.11
C PRO A 156 3.93 -25.16 8.27
N THR A 157 3.87 -25.77 9.45
CA THR A 157 3.52 -25.07 10.68
C THR A 157 4.77 -24.55 11.38
N LEU A 158 4.78 -23.27 11.74
CA LEU A 158 5.80 -22.66 12.60
C LEU A 158 5.15 -22.30 13.94
N GLN A 159 5.73 -22.78 15.03
CA GLN A 159 5.22 -22.54 16.39
C GLN A 159 3.73 -22.87 16.55
N GLY A 160 3.26 -23.94 15.89
CA GLY A 160 1.87 -24.41 15.96
C GLY A 160 0.89 -23.70 15.05
N THR A 161 1.32 -22.77 14.20
CA THR A 161 0.45 -22.04 13.26
C THR A 161 0.96 -22.12 11.83
N VAL A 162 0.07 -22.00 10.85
CA VAL A 162 0.46 -21.85 9.44
C VAL A 162 0.73 -20.36 9.19
N PRO A 163 1.96 -19.96 8.84
CA PRO A 163 2.30 -18.56 8.67
C PRO A 163 1.45 -17.87 7.59
N ASN A 164 1.04 -16.63 7.86
CA ASN A 164 0.22 -15.78 7.00
C ASN A 164 -1.20 -16.29 6.70
N LEU A 165 -1.61 -17.45 7.20
CA LEU A 165 -2.97 -17.95 6.98
C LEU A 165 -4.01 -17.01 7.62
N ASP A 166 -3.73 -16.53 8.82
CA ASP A 166 -4.58 -15.57 9.55
C ASP A 166 -4.72 -14.23 8.79
N VAL A 167 -3.66 -13.79 8.11
CA VAL A 167 -3.69 -12.59 7.26
C VAL A 167 -4.67 -12.79 6.12
N VAL A 168 -4.58 -13.91 5.40
CA VAL A 168 -5.44 -14.19 4.26
C VAL A 168 -6.89 -14.43 4.70
N ASP A 169 -7.10 -15.05 5.87
CA ASP A 169 -8.42 -15.16 6.48
C ASP A 169 -9.07 -13.78 6.70
N ARG A 170 -8.29 -12.80 7.18
CA ARG A 170 -8.77 -11.42 7.31
C ARG A 170 -9.03 -10.76 5.96
N LEU A 171 -8.19 -10.99 4.94
CA LEU A 171 -8.45 -10.48 3.58
C LEU A 171 -9.76 -11.02 3.01
N ILE A 172 -10.12 -12.27 3.33
CA ILE A 172 -11.40 -12.87 2.93
C ILE A 172 -12.57 -12.27 3.72
N ALA A 173 -12.44 -12.15 5.04
CA ALA A 173 -13.50 -11.59 5.90
C ALA A 173 -13.78 -10.12 5.57
N CYS A 174 -12.71 -9.35 5.37
CA CYS A 174 -12.73 -7.93 5.02
C CYS A 174 -12.65 -7.70 3.50
N PHE A 175 -13.16 -8.61 2.67
CA PHE A 175 -12.94 -8.57 1.22
C PHE A 175 -13.31 -7.23 0.59
N ASP A 176 -14.35 -6.56 1.07
CA ASP A 176 -14.84 -5.29 0.50
C ASP A 176 -14.21 -4.03 1.11
N GLN A 177 -13.26 -4.19 2.03
CA GLN A 177 -12.54 -3.08 2.66
C GLN A 177 -11.28 -2.69 1.86
N PRO A 178 -10.76 -1.46 2.06
CA PRO A 178 -9.42 -1.11 1.60
C PRO A 178 -8.36 -2.07 2.16
N TYR A 179 -7.29 -2.31 1.42
CA TYR A 179 -6.22 -3.22 1.81
C TYR A 179 -5.65 -2.92 3.21
N SER A 180 -5.44 -1.63 3.52
CA SER A 180 -4.93 -1.19 4.82
C SER A 180 -5.81 -1.60 6.00
N ILE A 181 -7.13 -1.67 5.79
CA ILE A 181 -8.11 -2.10 6.79
C ILE A 181 -8.13 -3.62 6.91
N ALA A 182 -8.24 -4.32 5.78
CA ALA A 182 -8.31 -5.78 5.74
C ALA A 182 -7.03 -6.44 6.29
N TYR A 183 -5.86 -5.90 5.94
CA TYR A 183 -4.57 -6.44 6.35
C TYR A 183 -4.30 -6.29 7.86
N ARG A 184 -4.57 -5.11 8.43
CA ARG A 184 -4.28 -4.79 9.84
C ARG A 184 -5.19 -5.51 10.83
N GLY A 185 -6.41 -5.87 10.44
CA GLY A 185 -7.36 -6.55 11.34
C GLY A 185 -7.92 -5.72 12.49
N ASN A 186 -7.71 -4.39 12.48
CA ASN A 186 -8.15 -3.48 13.54
C ASN A 186 -9.57 -2.93 13.35
N SER A 187 -10.30 -3.37 12.30
CA SER A 187 -11.67 -2.91 12.07
C SER A 187 -12.66 -3.74 12.91
N PRO A 188 -13.56 -3.11 13.69
CA PRO A 188 -14.52 -3.83 14.54
C PRO A 188 -15.51 -4.73 13.80
N LYS A 189 -15.62 -4.58 12.46
CA LYS A 189 -16.68 -5.17 11.63
C LYS A 189 -16.26 -5.27 10.17
N CYS A 190 -15.27 -6.09 9.92
CA CYS A 190 -15.53 -7.20 9.03
C CYS A 190 -15.53 -8.44 9.94
#